data_AF-A0A6A1TM86-F1
#
_entry.id   AF-A0A6A1TM86-F1
#
_cell.length_a   1.000
_cell.length_b   1.000
_cell.length_c   1.000
_cell.angle_alpha   90.00
_cell.angle_beta   90.00
_cell.angle_gamma   90.00
#
_symmetry.space_group_name_H-M   'P 1'
#
loop_
_entity.id
_entity.type
_entity.pdbx_description
1 polymer ?
#
loop_
_entity_poly.entity_id
_entity_poly.type
_entity_poly.pdbx_seq_one_letter_code
_entity_poly.pdbx_strand_id
1 'polypeptide(L)'
;MRVTRLTWSILLSASALMTPLSAGAVEFTCWSPDGVASANAAADYWTAERIAAAIPDGETIRTLPTDGFSKGREDILPSDAERAPIDDAPYKFGGQLLYTRGGHDYTASAQFVADVNIVIGAAHSLWKGDMAASNIRFYQGYSNGGGTLYRMDKAAVLLRWTEVADNNPSLARSQFDYSVMRTTVASAVGKYELGIDGAHVDDNVTITGYPARLDGGEYMYREIARIVVQAGTAYDARPHPMYGGGASGGAWFVTANNVHKAVSVVSSGALDGVYGPSFTQDTADLIAIVKNGCP
;
A
#
# COMPACT_ATOMS: atom_id res chain seq x y z
N MET A 1 -72.04 8.32 -35.67
CA MET A 1 -71.67 7.96 -37.05
C MET A 1 -70.15 8.08 -37.18
N ARG A 2 -69.48 6.99 -37.61
CA ARG A 2 -68.09 6.88 -38.13
C ARG A 2 -66.92 7.62 -37.46
N VAL A 3 -66.16 6.85 -36.68
CA VAL A 3 -64.71 6.54 -36.79
C VAL A 3 -63.84 7.44 -37.67
N THR A 4 -62.73 7.94 -37.10
CA THR A 4 -61.38 7.78 -37.70
C THR A 4 -60.29 7.87 -36.63
N ARG A 5 -59.51 6.79 -36.51
CA ARG A 5 -58.24 6.73 -35.81
C ARG A 5 -57.15 7.31 -36.71
N LEU A 6 -56.20 8.02 -36.15
CA LEU A 6 -54.79 7.90 -36.54
C LEU A 6 -53.93 7.96 -35.29
N THR A 7 -53.29 6.82 -35.02
CA THR A 7 -52.12 6.67 -34.17
C THR A 7 -50.96 7.48 -34.76
N TRP A 8 -49.96 7.82 -33.95
CA TRP A 8 -48.57 7.40 -34.12
C TRP A 8 -47.80 7.75 -32.85
N SER A 9 -47.21 6.71 -32.28
CA SER A 9 -46.50 6.64 -31.02
C SER A 9 -45.13 7.30 -31.11
N ILE A 10 -44.72 8.05 -30.09
CA ILE A 10 -43.32 8.04 -29.60
C ILE A 10 -43.39 7.99 -28.08
N LEU A 11 -43.02 6.83 -27.56
CA LEU A 11 -42.70 6.58 -26.15
C LEU A 11 -41.43 7.37 -25.80
N LEU A 12 -41.55 8.40 -24.97
CA LEU A 12 -40.45 8.83 -24.10
C LEU A 12 -40.63 8.07 -22.79
N SER A 13 -40.07 6.85 -22.77
CA SER A 13 -39.81 6.11 -21.55
C SER A 13 -38.79 6.93 -20.75
N ALA A 14 -39.27 7.73 -19.80
CA ALA A 14 -38.45 8.26 -18.73
C ALA A 14 -38.06 7.06 -17.84
N SER A 15 -37.05 6.31 -18.27
CA SER A 15 -36.31 5.43 -17.38
C SER A 15 -35.57 6.34 -16.41
N ALA A 16 -36.21 6.60 -15.27
CA ALA A 16 -35.50 6.95 -14.06
C ALA A 16 -34.53 5.81 -13.79
N LEU A 17 -33.29 5.99 -14.23
CA LEU A 17 -32.15 5.22 -13.76
C LEU A 17 -32.01 5.55 -12.28
N MET A 18 -32.72 4.79 -11.47
CA MET A 18 -32.33 4.52 -10.10
C MET A 18 -30.92 3.93 -10.19
N THR A 19 -29.91 4.75 -9.96
CA THR A 19 -28.58 4.27 -9.62
C THR A 19 -28.62 3.97 -8.12
N PRO A 20 -28.67 2.70 -7.67
CA PRO A 20 -28.19 2.40 -6.34
C PRO A 20 -26.66 2.39 -6.44
N LEU A 21 -25.96 3.11 -5.56
CA LEU A 21 -24.63 2.77 -5.02
C LEU A 21 -24.06 3.99 -4.29
N SER A 22 -24.35 4.06 -3.00
CA SER A 22 -23.39 4.57 -2.03
C SER A 22 -23.59 3.75 -0.78
N ALA A 23 -23.04 2.52 -0.77
CA ALA A 23 -22.45 2.02 0.46
C ALA A 23 -21.45 3.10 0.91
N GLY A 24 -21.48 3.46 2.20
CA GLY A 24 -21.04 4.74 2.73
C GLY A 24 -19.70 5.25 2.19
N ALA A 25 -19.64 6.55 1.90
CA ALA A 25 -18.38 7.20 1.54
C ALA A 25 -17.31 6.87 2.58
N VAL A 26 -16.17 6.33 2.14
CA VAL A 26 -15.02 6.12 3.01
C VAL A 26 -14.61 7.45 3.64
N GLU A 27 -14.49 7.49 4.97
CA GLU A 27 -13.99 8.67 5.66
C GLU A 27 -12.46 8.69 5.58
N PHE A 28 -11.89 9.84 5.21
CA PHE A 28 -10.47 9.95 4.90
C PHE A 28 -9.89 11.26 5.43
N THR A 29 -8.57 11.26 5.60
CA THR A 29 -7.77 12.48 5.76
C THR A 29 -6.86 12.59 4.56
N CYS A 30 -6.87 13.73 3.87
CA CYS A 30 -5.99 13.99 2.74
C CYS A 30 -5.24 15.32 2.90
N TRP A 31 -4.02 15.36 2.40
CA TRP A 31 -3.18 16.55 2.39
C TRP A 31 -2.32 16.63 1.13
N SER A 32 -1.67 17.79 0.95
CA SER A 32 -0.65 17.97 -0.09
C SER A 32 0.72 17.85 0.58
N PRO A 33 1.53 16.81 0.29
CA PRO A 33 2.84 16.59 0.92
C PRO A 33 3.85 17.73 0.71
N ASP A 34 3.64 18.53 -0.34
CA ASP A 34 4.48 19.67 -0.75
C ASP A 34 3.97 21.04 -0.24
N GLY A 35 3.06 21.09 0.74
CA GLY A 35 2.34 22.32 1.15
C GLY A 35 3.19 23.62 1.28
N VAL A 36 2.86 24.65 0.49
CA VAL A 36 3.20 26.10 0.52
C VAL A 36 4.63 26.54 0.91
N ALA A 37 5.60 25.64 1.01
CA ALA A 37 7.01 25.98 1.24
C ALA A 37 7.78 25.90 -0.08
N SER A 38 7.85 27.05 -0.76
CA SER A 38 8.74 27.46 -1.85
C SER A 38 9.35 26.36 -2.74
N ALA A 39 9.01 26.41 -4.02
CA ALA A 39 9.55 25.59 -5.11
C ALA A 39 11.10 25.54 -5.21
N ASN A 40 11.83 26.34 -4.42
CA ASN A 40 13.29 26.38 -4.34
C ASN A 40 13.90 25.59 -3.15
N ALA A 41 13.11 25.06 -2.21
CA ALA A 41 13.60 24.20 -1.13
C ALA A 41 13.52 22.69 -1.45
N ALA A 42 12.77 22.31 -2.50
CA ALA A 42 12.28 20.95 -2.73
C ALA A 42 13.15 20.05 -3.63
N ALA A 43 14.05 20.60 -4.46
CA ALA A 43 14.90 19.79 -5.33
C ALA A 43 15.96 19.01 -4.55
N ASP A 44 16.56 19.65 -3.54
CA ASP A 44 17.76 19.14 -2.86
C ASP A 44 17.51 18.64 -1.44
N TYR A 45 16.25 18.55 -0.99
CA TYR A 45 15.93 18.08 0.37
C TYR A 45 16.48 16.67 0.63
N TRP A 46 16.16 15.69 -0.21
CA TRP A 46 16.75 14.35 -0.10
C TRP A 46 18.07 14.29 -0.85
N THR A 47 19.14 14.59 -0.12
CA THR A 47 20.53 14.30 -0.53
C THR A 47 20.85 12.82 -0.31
N ALA A 48 21.94 12.33 -0.90
CA ALA A 48 22.39 10.96 -0.69
C ALA A 48 22.63 10.66 0.80
N GLU A 49 23.16 11.62 1.56
CA GLU A 49 23.41 11.49 2.99
C GLU A 49 22.10 11.37 3.79
N ARG A 50 21.06 12.14 3.43
CA ARG A 50 19.74 12.03 4.07
C ARG A 50 19.04 10.73 3.75
N ILE A 51 19.17 10.24 2.51
CA ILE A 51 18.65 8.92 2.11
C ILE A 51 19.34 7.82 2.92
N ALA A 52 20.67 7.84 3.01
CA ALA A 52 21.44 6.85 3.76
C ALA A 52 21.18 6.90 5.29
N ALA A 53 20.82 8.08 5.82
CA ALA A 53 20.50 8.27 7.23
C ALA A 53 19.01 8.09 7.56
N ALA A 54 18.16 7.85 6.56
CA ALA A 54 16.72 7.72 6.75
C ALA A 54 16.39 6.50 7.63
N ILE A 55 15.46 6.68 8.58
CA ILE A 55 15.09 5.64 9.53
C ILE A 55 14.17 4.63 8.84
N PRO A 56 14.51 3.33 8.78
CA PRO A 56 13.61 2.33 8.21
C PRO A 56 12.38 2.16 9.10
N ASP A 57 11.22 2.63 8.63
CA ASP A 57 9.99 2.58 9.42
C ASP A 57 9.48 1.14 9.47
N GLY A 58 8.93 0.76 10.62
CA GLY A 58 8.54 -0.61 10.87
C GLY A 58 7.76 -0.74 12.16
N GLU A 59 6.81 -1.65 12.14
CA GLU A 59 6.03 -1.99 13.32
C GLU A 59 6.14 -3.47 13.64
N THR A 60 6.31 -3.78 14.92
CA THR A 60 6.42 -5.15 15.39
C THR A 60 5.29 -5.46 16.35
N ILE A 61 4.48 -6.46 16.01
CA ILE A 61 3.55 -7.07 16.96
C ILE A 61 4.36 -7.97 17.89
N ARG A 62 4.43 -7.62 19.17
CA ARG A 62 5.01 -8.50 20.18
C ARG A 62 4.08 -9.70 20.35
N THR A 63 4.46 -10.86 19.81
CA THR A 63 3.82 -12.12 20.18
C THR A 63 4.15 -12.42 21.64
N LEU A 64 3.11 -12.64 22.47
CA LEU A 64 3.28 -13.20 23.82
C LEU A 64 3.98 -14.57 23.71
N PRO A 65 4.77 -14.98 24.73
CA PRO A 65 5.54 -16.21 24.65
C PRO A 65 4.64 -17.41 24.33
N THR A 66 5.04 -18.16 23.31
CA THR A 66 4.34 -19.34 22.79
C THR A 66 4.56 -20.54 23.71
N ASP A 67 4.02 -20.46 24.92
CA ASP A 67 4.04 -21.55 25.89
C ASP A 67 3.00 -22.60 25.46
N GLY A 68 3.27 -23.36 24.40
CA GLY A 68 2.36 -24.44 23.98
C GLY A 68 2.34 -24.80 22.51
N PHE A 69 3.06 -24.09 21.64
CA PHE A 69 3.33 -24.63 20.31
C PHE A 69 4.48 -25.62 20.44
N SER A 70 4.17 -26.89 20.18
CA SER A 70 5.12 -27.99 20.11
C SER A 70 6.39 -27.55 19.39
N LYS A 71 7.55 -27.76 20.03
CA LYS A 71 8.87 -27.82 19.39
C LYS A 71 8.91 -28.95 18.36
N GLY A 72 8.14 -28.77 17.30
CA GLY A 72 7.85 -29.74 16.26
C GLY A 72 7.58 -29.02 14.95
N ARG A 73 8.44 -28.03 14.65
CA ARG A 73 8.76 -27.50 13.32
C ARG A 73 9.99 -26.57 13.48
N GLU A 74 11.06 -27.12 14.07
CA GLU A 74 12.41 -26.52 14.02
C GLU A 74 13.05 -26.69 12.61
N ASP A 75 12.30 -27.17 11.61
CA ASP A 75 12.74 -27.39 10.23
C ASP A 75 12.29 -26.31 9.23
N ILE A 76 11.82 -25.14 9.67
CA ILE A 76 11.50 -24.04 8.73
C ILE A 76 12.18 -22.74 9.17
N LEU A 77 13.49 -22.63 8.92
CA LEU A 77 14.13 -21.39 8.47
C LEU A 77 15.37 -21.75 7.61
N PRO A 78 15.65 -21.06 6.49
CA PRO A 78 14.88 -20.03 5.80
C PRO A 78 14.59 -20.41 4.32
N SER A 79 13.38 -20.21 3.81
CA SER A 79 13.33 -19.67 2.45
C SER A 79 13.76 -18.22 2.62
N ASP A 80 15.05 -17.92 2.47
CA ASP A 80 15.52 -16.55 2.59
C ASP A 80 14.72 -15.67 1.63
N ALA A 81 14.40 -14.45 2.07
CA ALA A 81 13.95 -13.45 1.13
C ALA A 81 15.05 -13.32 0.06
N GLU A 82 14.66 -13.36 -1.20
CA GLU A 82 15.60 -13.25 -2.32
C GLU A 82 15.47 -11.87 -2.96
N ARG A 83 16.55 -11.38 -3.57
CA ARG A 83 16.48 -10.13 -4.32
C ARG A 83 15.45 -10.27 -5.44
N ALA A 84 14.53 -9.32 -5.51
CA ALA A 84 13.53 -9.29 -6.56
C ALA A 84 14.20 -8.94 -7.91
N PRO A 85 13.78 -9.54 -9.03
CA PRO A 85 14.23 -9.12 -10.35
C PRO A 85 13.58 -7.78 -10.70
N ILE A 86 14.19 -6.68 -10.27
CA ILE A 86 13.59 -5.34 -10.22
C ILE A 86 13.16 -4.79 -11.58
N ASP A 87 13.78 -5.27 -12.67
CA ASP A 87 13.46 -4.85 -14.04
C ASP A 87 12.26 -5.60 -14.65
N ASP A 88 11.82 -6.68 -14.00
CA ASP A 88 10.72 -7.52 -14.48
C ASP A 88 9.38 -7.10 -13.88
N ALA A 89 8.29 -7.34 -14.63
CA ALA A 89 6.97 -7.27 -14.04
C ALA A 89 6.75 -8.45 -13.08
N PRO A 90 6.13 -8.23 -11.91
CA PRO A 90 5.57 -6.95 -11.46
C PRO A 90 6.49 -6.11 -10.56
N TYR A 91 7.71 -6.57 -10.28
CA TYR A 91 8.65 -5.94 -9.34
C TYR A 91 9.00 -4.50 -9.72
N LYS A 92 9.10 -4.21 -11.02
CA LYS A 92 9.33 -2.85 -11.52
C LYS A 92 8.24 -1.85 -11.17
N PHE A 93 7.05 -2.29 -10.74
CA PHE A 93 5.98 -1.36 -10.30
C PHE A 93 6.22 -0.81 -8.90
N GLY A 94 7.08 -1.47 -8.11
CA GLY A 94 7.43 -1.10 -6.74
C GLY A 94 8.68 -0.22 -6.65
N GLY A 95 8.94 0.29 -5.45
CA GLY A 95 10.04 1.21 -5.19
C GLY A 95 10.20 1.56 -3.72
N GLN A 96 11.26 2.31 -3.42
CA GLN A 96 11.52 2.83 -2.09
C GLN A 96 10.73 4.13 -1.88
N LEU A 97 10.08 4.26 -0.72
CA LEU A 97 9.37 5.45 -0.29
C LEU A 97 10.25 6.20 0.73
N LEU A 98 10.39 7.51 0.55
CA LEU A 98 11.10 8.39 1.47
C LEU A 98 10.16 9.52 1.90
N TYR A 99 10.18 9.86 3.19
CA TYR A 99 9.31 10.90 3.73
C TYR A 99 9.84 11.45 5.05
N THR A 100 9.37 12.65 5.39
CA THR A 100 9.67 13.30 6.66
C THR A 100 8.41 13.36 7.51
N ARG A 101 8.49 12.91 8.76
CA ARG A 101 7.39 13.00 9.73
C ARG A 101 7.94 13.41 11.10
N GLY A 102 7.34 14.41 11.74
CA GLY A 102 7.80 14.88 13.05
C GLY A 102 9.26 15.35 13.07
N GLY A 103 9.77 15.88 11.95
CA GLY A 103 11.15 16.35 11.82
C GLY A 103 12.20 15.27 11.56
N HIS A 104 11.80 14.00 11.47
CA HIS A 104 12.68 12.88 11.15
C HIS A 104 12.42 12.35 9.74
N ASP A 105 13.49 11.91 9.10
CA ASP A 105 13.48 11.28 7.78
C ASP A 105 13.34 9.77 7.92
N TYR A 106 12.50 9.18 7.09
CA TYR A 106 12.19 7.76 7.11
C TYR A 106 12.27 7.16 5.70
N THR A 107 12.44 5.84 5.68
CA THR A 107 12.34 5.02 4.48
C THR A 107 11.36 3.86 4.69
N ALA A 108 10.64 3.53 3.62
CA ALA A 108 9.65 2.46 3.55
C ALA A 108 9.56 1.93 2.10
N SER A 109 8.54 1.15 1.81
CA SER A 109 8.24 0.56 0.49
C SER A 109 6.88 1.04 -0.02
N ALA A 110 6.72 1.09 -1.34
CA ALA A 110 5.44 1.40 -1.97
C ALA A 110 5.40 0.89 -3.43
N GLN A 111 4.23 0.98 -4.07
CA GLN A 111 4.04 0.51 -5.44
C GLN A 111 2.95 1.25 -6.20
N PHE A 112 3.10 1.31 -7.52
CA PHE A 112 2.02 1.72 -8.42
C PHE A 112 0.90 0.67 -8.44
N VAL A 113 -0.34 1.10 -8.23
CA VAL A 113 -1.52 0.23 -8.23
C VAL A 113 -2.74 0.95 -8.82
N ALA A 114 -3.65 0.19 -9.44
CA ALA A 114 -4.97 0.63 -9.93
C ALA A 114 -4.98 1.67 -11.06
N ASP A 115 -4.10 2.67 -11.02
CA ASP A 115 -3.91 3.70 -12.03
C ASP A 115 -2.42 4.07 -12.16
N VAL A 116 -2.02 4.63 -13.30
CA VAL A 116 -0.61 4.96 -13.58
C VAL A 116 -0.08 6.11 -12.73
N ASN A 117 -0.95 6.91 -12.11
CA ASN A 117 -0.55 7.97 -11.20
C ASN A 117 -0.69 7.62 -9.72
N ILE A 118 -1.16 6.42 -9.38
CA ILE A 118 -1.51 6.05 -8.00
C ILE A 118 -0.47 5.13 -7.39
N VAL A 119 0.06 5.54 -6.25
CA VAL A 119 0.99 4.76 -5.42
C VAL A 119 0.31 4.42 -4.11
N ILE A 120 0.38 3.16 -3.67
CA ILE A 120 -0.11 2.71 -2.37
C ILE A 120 1.06 2.28 -1.49
N GLY A 121 0.97 2.55 -0.19
CA GLY A 121 1.95 2.16 0.84
C GLY A 121 1.25 1.93 2.17
N ALA A 122 2.00 1.91 3.27
CA ALA A 122 1.41 1.79 4.62
C ALA A 122 0.90 3.15 5.12
N ALA A 123 -0.18 3.15 5.90
CA ALA A 123 -0.69 4.37 6.51
C ALA A 123 0.24 4.90 7.60
N HIS A 124 0.84 3.99 8.39
CA HIS A 124 1.78 4.36 9.43
C HIS A 124 3.04 5.02 8.88
N SER A 125 3.35 4.88 7.60
CA SER A 125 4.42 5.65 6.95
C SER A 125 4.00 7.10 6.70
N LEU A 126 2.73 7.35 6.41
CA LEU A 126 2.29 8.71 6.03
C LEU A 126 1.58 9.48 7.15
N TRP A 127 1.08 8.81 8.18
CA TRP A 127 0.39 9.43 9.31
C TRP A 127 0.65 8.65 10.61
N LYS A 128 1.19 9.31 11.63
CA LYS A 128 1.38 8.73 12.98
C LYS A 128 1.58 9.84 14.01
N GLY A 129 1.06 9.68 15.23
CA GLY A 129 1.17 10.71 16.28
C GLY A 129 0.58 12.06 15.87
N ASP A 130 -0.57 12.06 15.21
CA ASP A 130 -1.21 13.26 14.61
C ASP A 130 -0.33 14.06 13.63
N MET A 131 0.72 13.44 13.08
CA MET A 131 1.63 14.07 12.14
C MET A 131 1.49 13.44 10.75
N ALA A 132 1.10 14.28 9.79
CA ALA A 132 1.16 13.97 8.37
C ALA A 132 2.61 14.03 7.85
N ALA A 133 2.95 13.12 6.94
CA ALA A 133 4.24 13.10 6.27
C ALA A 133 4.37 14.24 5.23
N SER A 134 5.59 14.72 5.06
CA SER A 134 5.99 15.76 4.10
C SER A 134 7.23 15.32 3.31
N ASN A 135 7.62 16.09 2.30
CA ASN A 135 8.78 15.80 1.43
C ASN A 135 8.72 14.38 0.83
N ILE A 136 7.53 13.90 0.48
CA ILE A 136 7.36 12.50 0.06
C ILE A 136 7.98 12.29 -1.32
N ARG A 137 8.91 11.33 -1.42
CA ARG A 137 9.52 10.88 -2.68
C ARG A 137 9.34 9.38 -2.85
N PHE A 138 9.04 8.94 -4.06
CA PHE A 138 9.02 7.54 -4.44
C PHE A 138 10.06 7.28 -5.51
N TYR A 139 11.00 6.38 -5.23
CA TYR A 139 12.00 5.93 -6.18
C TYR A 139 11.56 4.58 -6.75
N GLN A 140 10.87 4.61 -7.88
CA GLN A 140 10.45 3.41 -8.60
C GLN A 140 11.70 2.65 -9.05
N GLY A 141 11.72 1.33 -8.81
CA GLY A 141 12.86 0.49 -9.18
C GLY A 141 14.15 0.88 -8.47
N TYR A 142 14.07 1.40 -7.24
CA TYR A 142 15.23 1.76 -6.45
C TYR A 142 16.20 0.58 -6.33
N SER A 143 17.48 0.85 -6.58
CA SER A 143 18.55 -0.14 -6.49
C SER A 143 19.85 0.61 -6.26
N ASN A 144 20.38 0.52 -5.04
CA ASN A 144 21.65 1.13 -4.63
C ASN A 144 21.78 2.62 -5.04
N GLY A 145 20.83 3.46 -4.61
CA GLY A 145 20.81 4.89 -4.92
C GLY A 145 20.25 5.26 -6.30
N GLY A 146 19.94 4.27 -7.15
CA GLY A 146 19.29 4.48 -8.45
C GLY A 146 17.76 4.57 -8.40
N GLY A 147 17.12 4.36 -9.55
CA GLY A 147 15.66 4.37 -9.71
C GLY A 147 15.11 5.68 -10.29
N THR A 148 13.82 5.67 -10.62
CA THR A 148 13.10 6.82 -11.19
C THR A 148 12.36 7.56 -10.09
N LEU A 149 12.65 8.85 -9.92
CA LEU A 149 11.99 9.69 -8.92
C LEU A 149 10.58 10.11 -9.36
N TYR A 150 9.61 9.87 -8.50
CA TYR A 150 8.25 10.38 -8.54
C TYR A 150 7.96 11.24 -7.31
N ARG A 151 7.38 12.43 -7.56
CA ARG A 151 6.89 13.36 -6.51
C ARG A 151 5.40 13.18 -6.31
N MET A 152 4.94 13.42 -5.08
CA MET A 152 3.54 13.26 -4.69
C MET A 152 2.86 14.61 -4.50
N ASP A 153 1.74 14.85 -5.20
CA ASP A 153 0.96 16.08 -5.01
C ASP A 153 -0.25 15.88 -4.08
N LYS A 154 -0.61 14.64 -3.79
CA LYS A 154 -1.65 14.24 -2.84
C LYS A 154 -1.24 12.99 -2.09
N ALA A 155 -1.64 12.92 -0.82
CA ALA A 155 -1.56 11.73 0.01
C ALA A 155 -2.80 11.66 0.90
N ALA A 156 -3.31 10.46 1.14
CA ALA A 156 -4.43 10.22 2.01
C ALA A 156 -4.31 8.91 2.79
N VAL A 157 -4.97 8.89 3.95
CA VAL A 157 -5.21 7.72 4.80
C VAL A 157 -6.68 7.67 5.17
N LEU A 158 -7.16 6.51 5.60
CA LEU A 158 -8.48 6.40 6.22
C LEU A 158 -8.55 7.26 7.49
N LEU A 159 -9.71 7.86 7.76
CA LEU A 159 -9.95 8.53 9.05
C LEU A 159 -9.83 7.53 10.21
N ARG A 160 -10.31 6.28 10.01
CA ARG A 160 -10.13 5.20 10.97
C ARG A 160 -8.67 4.92 11.32
N TRP A 161 -7.74 5.15 10.39
CA TRP A 161 -6.32 5.02 10.70
C TRP A 161 -5.89 6.08 11.71
N THR A 162 -6.29 7.35 11.54
CA THR A 162 -5.87 8.45 12.42
C THR A 162 -6.35 8.23 13.86
N GLU A 163 -7.51 7.61 14.05
CA GLU A 163 -8.07 7.27 15.36
C GLU A 163 -7.28 6.17 16.10
N VAL A 164 -6.54 5.31 15.37
CA VAL A 164 -5.86 4.14 15.94
C VAL A 164 -4.34 4.16 15.74
N ALA A 165 -3.80 5.18 15.08
CA ALA A 165 -2.40 5.23 14.65
C ALA A 165 -1.39 5.07 15.81
N ASP A 166 -1.77 5.50 17.02
CA ASP A 166 -0.92 5.46 18.21
C ASP A 166 -1.19 4.24 19.12
N ASN A 167 -2.18 3.41 18.76
CA ASN A 167 -2.42 2.16 19.47
C ASN A 167 -1.29 1.15 19.20
N ASN A 168 -1.05 0.25 20.15
CA ASN A 168 -0.08 -0.83 19.95
C ASN A 168 -0.38 -1.62 18.66
N PRO A 169 0.66 -2.04 17.90
CA PRO A 169 0.49 -2.85 16.70
C PRO A 169 -0.37 -4.10 16.98
N SER A 170 -1.37 -4.34 16.14
CA SER A 170 -2.29 -5.47 16.26
C SER A 170 -2.92 -5.79 14.90
N LEU A 171 -3.48 -6.99 14.74
CA LEU A 171 -4.28 -7.34 13.55
C LEU A 171 -5.44 -6.37 13.33
N ALA A 172 -6.18 -6.01 14.39
CA ALA A 172 -7.31 -5.08 14.32
C ALA A 172 -6.90 -3.68 13.84
N ARG A 173 -5.67 -3.26 14.13
CA ARG A 173 -5.11 -1.99 13.61
C ARG A 173 -4.61 -2.12 12.18
N SER A 174 -3.97 -3.25 11.84
CA SER A 174 -3.38 -3.51 10.53
C SER A 174 -4.41 -3.44 9.39
N GLN A 175 -5.69 -3.70 9.67
CA GLN A 175 -6.76 -3.65 8.69
C GLN A 175 -7.01 -2.26 8.06
N PHE A 176 -6.53 -1.19 8.70
CA PHE A 176 -6.65 0.19 8.23
C PHE A 176 -5.31 0.77 7.74
N ASP A 177 -4.23 -0.02 7.80
CA ASP A 177 -2.86 0.47 7.62
C ASP A 177 -2.44 0.49 6.15
N TYR A 178 -3.14 1.29 5.35
CA TYR A 178 -2.74 1.61 3.98
C TYR A 178 -2.93 3.10 3.69
N SER A 179 -2.01 3.64 2.91
CA SER A 179 -2.06 5.01 2.40
C SER A 179 -2.09 5.03 0.89
N VAL A 180 -2.75 6.04 0.32
CA VAL A 180 -2.80 6.25 -1.12
C VAL A 180 -2.19 7.61 -1.44
N MET A 181 -1.33 7.65 -2.45
CA MET A 181 -0.64 8.84 -2.93
C MET A 181 -0.90 9.02 -4.42
N ARG A 182 -0.86 10.28 -4.88
CA ARG A 182 -0.90 10.61 -6.31
C ARG A 182 0.42 11.24 -6.73
N THR A 183 0.99 10.67 -7.79
CA THR A 183 2.20 11.18 -8.43
C THR A 183 1.88 12.30 -9.43
N THR A 184 2.79 13.27 -9.55
CA THR A 184 2.67 14.38 -10.52
C THR A 184 2.86 13.96 -11.98
N VAL A 185 3.46 12.79 -12.21
CA VAL A 185 3.76 12.24 -13.54
C VAL A 185 3.40 10.77 -13.56
N ALA A 186 2.88 10.27 -14.68
CA ALA A 186 2.43 8.89 -14.81
C ALA A 186 3.60 7.90 -14.77
N SER A 187 3.37 6.71 -14.20
CA SER A 187 4.26 5.56 -14.29
C SER A 187 4.52 5.19 -15.76
N ALA A 188 5.79 5.09 -16.13
CA ALA A 188 6.21 4.62 -17.46
C ALA A 188 6.37 3.10 -17.53
N VAL A 189 6.38 2.43 -16.36
CA VAL A 189 6.72 1.00 -16.24
C VAL A 189 5.51 0.10 -16.03
N GLY A 190 4.33 0.69 -15.80
CA GLY A 190 3.08 -0.03 -15.52
C GLY A 190 2.65 0.07 -14.05
N LYS A 191 1.74 -0.81 -13.64
CA LYS A 191 1.13 -0.85 -12.31
C LYS A 191 0.64 -2.25 -11.98
N TYR A 192 0.44 -2.52 -10.70
CA TYR A 192 -0.43 -3.62 -10.28
C TYR A 192 -1.90 -3.30 -10.60
N GLU A 193 -2.67 -4.35 -10.94
CA GLU A 193 -4.12 -4.25 -10.82
C GLU A 193 -4.54 -4.31 -9.34
N LEU A 194 -5.66 -3.68 -9.01
CA LEU A 194 -6.19 -3.74 -7.64
C LEU A 194 -6.94 -5.07 -7.44
N GLY A 195 -6.52 -5.84 -6.45
CA GLY A 195 -7.17 -7.09 -6.05
C GLY A 195 -8.07 -6.88 -4.85
N ILE A 196 -9.32 -6.45 -5.08
CA ILE A 196 -10.36 -6.40 -4.05
C ILE A 196 -10.77 -7.83 -3.69
N ASP A 197 -10.73 -8.16 -2.40
CA ASP A 197 -11.00 -9.53 -1.91
C ASP A 197 -10.18 -10.58 -2.70
N GLY A 198 -8.93 -10.20 -3.02
CA GLY A 198 -8.13 -10.86 -4.05
C GLY A 198 -7.33 -12.07 -3.57
N ALA A 199 -7.34 -12.35 -2.27
CA ALA A 199 -6.65 -13.48 -1.65
C ALA A 199 -7.40 -13.95 -0.40
N HIS A 200 -7.24 -15.22 -0.06
CA HIS A 200 -7.93 -15.87 1.05
C HIS A 200 -6.96 -16.63 1.93
N VAL A 201 -7.43 -17.06 3.10
CA VAL A 201 -6.71 -18.05 3.92
C VAL A 201 -6.34 -19.24 3.04
N ASP A 202 -5.12 -19.74 3.22
CA ASP A 202 -4.46 -20.79 2.45
C ASP A 202 -3.90 -20.40 1.07
N ASP A 203 -4.16 -19.19 0.58
CA ASP A 203 -3.49 -18.69 -0.63
C ASP A 203 -2.02 -18.34 -0.36
N ASN A 204 -1.18 -18.56 -1.37
CA ASN A 204 0.18 -18.05 -1.41
C ASN A 204 0.20 -16.65 -2.03
N VAL A 205 0.86 -15.72 -1.37
CA VAL A 205 1.13 -14.37 -1.87
C VAL A 205 2.63 -14.17 -2.03
N THR A 206 3.03 -13.40 -3.04
CA THR A 206 4.39 -12.86 -3.09
C THR A 206 4.40 -11.51 -2.42
N ILE A 207 5.30 -11.32 -1.46
CA ILE A 207 5.46 -10.06 -0.73
C ILE A 207 6.77 -9.43 -1.18
N THR A 208 6.78 -8.11 -1.37
CA THR A 208 7.97 -7.34 -1.77
C THR A 208 8.22 -6.18 -0.82
N GLY A 209 9.46 -5.73 -0.73
CA GLY A 209 9.81 -4.53 0.02
C GLY A 209 11.32 -4.29 0.07
N TYR A 210 11.73 -3.25 0.80
CA TYR A 210 13.12 -2.86 1.04
C TYR A 210 13.47 -3.02 2.53
N PRO A 211 13.53 -4.26 3.06
CA PRO A 211 13.81 -4.49 4.48
C PRO A 211 15.24 -4.09 4.84
N ALA A 212 15.41 -3.18 5.80
CA ALA A 212 16.73 -2.63 6.15
C ALA A 212 17.71 -3.67 6.71
N ARG A 213 17.20 -4.78 7.26
CA ARG A 213 18.05 -5.87 7.73
C ARG A 213 18.79 -6.58 6.58
N LEU A 214 18.30 -6.46 5.34
CA LEU A 214 18.88 -7.08 4.15
C LEU A 214 19.54 -5.99 3.31
N ASP A 215 20.86 -6.01 3.23
CA ASP A 215 21.66 -5.03 2.48
C ASP A 215 21.30 -3.56 2.79
N GLY A 216 20.95 -3.25 4.04
CA GLY A 216 20.60 -1.89 4.45
C GLY A 216 19.33 -1.33 3.80
N GLY A 217 18.53 -2.14 3.11
CA GLY A 217 17.37 -1.68 2.33
C GLY A 217 17.77 -1.10 0.97
N GLU A 218 18.99 -1.37 0.48
CA GLU A 218 19.48 -0.87 -0.80
C GLU A 218 18.83 -1.55 -2.01
N TYR A 219 18.21 -2.72 -1.82
CA TYR A 219 17.61 -3.53 -2.88
C TYR A 219 16.21 -3.99 -2.50
N MET A 220 15.35 -4.17 -3.51
CA MET A 220 14.07 -4.83 -3.33
C MET A 220 14.30 -6.32 -3.08
N TYR A 221 13.63 -6.85 -2.07
CA TYR A 221 13.52 -8.26 -1.79
C TYR A 221 12.09 -8.75 -2.04
N ARG A 222 11.98 -10.06 -2.29
CA ARG A 222 10.71 -10.76 -2.33
C ARG A 222 10.74 -12.02 -1.45
N GLU A 223 9.58 -12.40 -0.96
CA GLU A 223 9.34 -13.68 -0.31
C GLU A 223 8.00 -14.26 -0.77
N ILE A 224 7.80 -15.56 -0.59
CA ILE A 224 6.50 -16.20 -0.75
C ILE A 224 5.99 -16.57 0.64
N ALA A 225 4.82 -16.06 1.00
CA ALA A 225 4.16 -16.34 2.26
C ALA A 225 2.76 -16.92 2.00
N ARG A 226 2.30 -17.79 2.89
CA ARG A 226 0.93 -18.33 2.89
C ARG A 226 0.10 -17.59 3.91
N ILE A 227 -1.10 -17.13 3.52
CA ILE A 227 -2.05 -16.53 4.45
C ILE A 227 -2.57 -17.62 5.39
N VAL A 228 -2.34 -17.47 6.69
CA VAL A 228 -2.74 -18.45 7.72
C VAL A 228 -3.92 -17.98 8.55
N VAL A 229 -4.14 -16.67 8.66
CA VAL A 229 -5.29 -16.08 9.36
C VAL A 229 -5.82 -14.89 8.56
N GLN A 230 -7.15 -14.74 8.58
CA GLN A 230 -7.83 -13.50 8.21
C GLN A 230 -8.77 -13.12 9.35
N ALA A 231 -8.51 -11.96 9.98
CA ALA A 231 -9.30 -11.42 11.07
C ALA A 231 -9.89 -10.08 10.63
N GLY A 232 -11.19 -10.04 10.35
CA GLY A 232 -11.79 -8.91 9.64
C GLY A 232 -11.14 -8.74 8.26
N THR A 233 -10.62 -7.54 7.98
CA THR A 233 -9.87 -7.25 6.74
C THR A 233 -8.38 -7.16 6.99
N ALA A 234 -7.83 -7.88 7.98
CA ALA A 234 -6.39 -8.04 8.17
C ALA A 234 -5.96 -9.48 7.94
N TYR A 235 -4.85 -9.66 7.22
CA TYR A 235 -4.18 -10.93 7.02
C TYR A 235 -3.00 -11.12 8.00
N ASP A 236 -2.74 -12.37 8.37
CA ASP A 236 -1.44 -12.88 8.88
C ASP A 236 -0.93 -13.89 7.85
N ALA A 237 0.27 -13.66 7.31
CA ALA A 237 0.92 -14.56 6.37
C ALA A 237 2.30 -15.00 6.89
N ARG A 238 2.71 -16.22 6.55
CA ARG A 238 3.96 -16.84 7.03
C ARG A 238 4.64 -17.68 5.95
N PRO A 239 5.98 -17.85 5.98
CA PRO A 239 6.92 -17.15 6.87
C PRO A 239 7.16 -15.71 6.41
N HIS A 240 7.73 -14.87 7.29
CA HIS A 240 8.17 -13.50 6.96
C HIS A 240 9.65 -13.27 7.24
N PRO A 241 10.56 -13.70 6.34
CA PRO A 241 11.95 -13.30 6.42
C PRO A 241 12.16 -11.78 6.28
N MET A 242 11.30 -10.97 5.66
CA MET A 242 11.57 -9.52 5.48
C MET A 242 11.32 -8.61 6.73
N TYR A 243 11.54 -9.11 7.95
CA TYR A 243 11.41 -8.30 9.18
C TYR A 243 12.45 -7.15 9.29
N GLY A 244 12.31 -6.26 10.28
CA GLY A 244 13.36 -5.29 10.65
C GLY A 244 13.22 -3.88 10.07
N GLY A 245 12.02 -3.47 9.65
CA GLY A 245 11.74 -2.12 9.14
C GLY A 245 12.13 -1.92 7.68
N GLY A 246 11.56 -0.91 7.03
CA GLY A 246 11.76 -0.58 5.60
C GLY A 246 10.84 -1.33 4.63
N ALA A 247 10.42 -2.55 4.97
CA ALA A 247 9.46 -3.31 4.17
C ALA A 247 8.02 -2.76 4.23
N SER A 248 7.68 -1.94 5.23
CA SER A 248 6.38 -1.31 5.40
C SER A 248 5.86 -0.67 4.11
N GLY A 249 4.61 -0.95 3.75
CA GLY A 249 3.96 -0.48 2.53
C GLY A 249 4.22 -1.33 1.28
N GLY A 250 5.17 -2.26 1.34
CA GLY A 250 5.53 -3.12 0.23
C GLY A 250 4.40 -4.05 -0.20
N ALA A 251 4.31 -4.34 -1.50
CA ALA A 251 3.17 -5.02 -2.09
C ALA A 251 3.06 -6.48 -1.65
N TRP A 252 1.85 -6.94 -1.37
CA TRP A 252 1.49 -8.35 -1.42
C TRP A 252 0.69 -8.57 -2.68
N PHE A 253 1.06 -9.56 -3.49
CA PHE A 253 0.39 -9.79 -4.77
C PHE A 253 0.22 -11.26 -5.11
N VAL A 254 -0.80 -11.50 -5.93
CA VAL A 254 -1.07 -12.77 -6.60
C VAL A 254 -0.97 -12.58 -8.11
N THR A 255 -0.52 -13.62 -8.81
CA THR A 255 -0.44 -13.61 -10.28
C THR A 255 -1.30 -14.71 -10.85
N ALA A 256 -2.25 -14.34 -11.70
CA ALA A 256 -3.09 -15.28 -12.44
C ALA A 256 -3.25 -14.79 -13.88
N ASN A 257 -3.05 -15.69 -14.86
CA ASN A 257 -3.18 -15.38 -16.29
C ASN A 257 -2.37 -14.14 -16.73
N ASN A 258 -1.12 -14.02 -16.24
CA ASN A 258 -0.23 -12.86 -16.46
C ASN A 258 -0.77 -11.51 -15.96
N VAL A 259 -1.79 -11.51 -15.10
CA VAL A 259 -2.27 -10.32 -14.40
C VAL A 259 -1.75 -10.36 -12.97
N HIS A 260 -1.04 -9.30 -12.58
CA HIS A 260 -0.49 -9.14 -11.23
C HIS A 260 -1.41 -8.24 -10.42
N LYS A 261 -2.06 -8.80 -9.41
CA LYS A 261 -2.99 -8.08 -8.54
C LYS A 261 -2.36 -7.84 -7.18
N ALA A 262 -2.22 -6.58 -6.79
CA ALA A 262 -1.87 -6.24 -5.41
C ALA A 262 -3.12 -6.44 -4.54
N VAL A 263 -2.99 -7.19 -3.46
CA VAL A 263 -4.09 -7.59 -2.56
C VAL A 263 -3.91 -7.04 -1.14
N SER A 264 -2.72 -6.56 -0.81
CA SER A 264 -2.38 -5.99 0.49
C SER A 264 -1.09 -5.17 0.41
N VAL A 265 -0.73 -4.54 1.53
CA VAL A 265 0.59 -3.94 1.80
C VAL A 265 1.15 -4.47 3.10
N VAL A 266 2.48 -4.47 3.28
CA VAL A 266 3.11 -4.77 4.57
C VAL A 266 2.73 -3.68 5.58
N SER A 267 1.97 -4.03 6.61
CA SER A 267 1.62 -3.14 7.72
C SER A 267 2.58 -3.31 8.89
N SER A 268 2.76 -4.54 9.34
CA SER A 268 3.61 -4.85 10.50
C SER A 268 4.16 -6.27 10.40
N GLY A 269 5.16 -6.59 11.21
CA GLY A 269 5.75 -7.93 11.29
C GLY A 269 5.75 -8.52 12.69
N ALA A 270 5.98 -9.82 12.77
CA ALA A 270 6.39 -10.57 13.95
C ALA A 270 7.59 -11.45 13.57
N LEU A 271 8.12 -12.24 14.51
CA LEU A 271 9.29 -13.10 14.25
C LEU A 271 9.06 -14.09 13.08
N ASP A 272 7.85 -14.58 12.89
CA ASP A 272 7.51 -15.57 11.85
C ASP A 272 6.34 -15.15 10.95
N GLY A 273 5.76 -13.96 11.16
CA GLY A 273 4.56 -13.52 10.47
C GLY A 273 4.63 -12.09 9.98
N VAL A 274 3.81 -11.80 8.98
CA VAL A 274 3.61 -10.46 8.43
C VAL A 274 2.13 -10.18 8.32
N TYR A 275 1.78 -8.94 8.62
CA TYR A 275 0.41 -8.48 8.68
C TYR A 275 0.18 -7.41 7.63
N GLY A 276 -1.00 -7.41 7.06
CA GLY A 276 -1.39 -6.45 6.04
C GLY A 276 -2.90 -6.34 5.93
N PRO A 277 -3.43 -5.16 5.55
CA PRO A 277 -4.85 -5.01 5.26
C PRO A 277 -5.20 -5.74 3.96
N SER A 278 -6.26 -6.53 3.97
CA SER A 278 -6.94 -6.95 2.74
C SER A 278 -7.51 -5.72 2.04
N PHE A 279 -7.25 -5.58 0.74
CA PHE A 279 -7.87 -4.52 -0.02
C PHE A 279 -9.36 -4.80 -0.24
N THR A 280 -10.17 -3.80 0.11
CA THR A 280 -11.62 -3.84 0.03
C THR A 280 -12.15 -2.68 -0.82
N GLN A 281 -13.48 -2.57 -0.91
CA GLN A 281 -14.10 -1.43 -1.58
C GLN A 281 -13.63 -0.09 -0.99
N ASP A 282 -13.39 0.00 0.32
CA ASP A 282 -12.83 1.20 0.96
C ASP A 282 -11.48 1.60 0.35
N THR A 283 -10.65 0.61 -0.03
CA THR A 283 -9.38 0.86 -0.71
C THR A 283 -9.61 1.44 -2.11
N ALA A 284 -10.54 0.87 -2.87
CA ALA A 284 -10.89 1.37 -4.20
C ALA A 284 -11.46 2.80 -4.14
N ASP A 285 -12.28 3.09 -3.12
CA ASP A 285 -12.89 4.39 -2.91
C ASP A 285 -11.85 5.44 -2.52
N LEU A 286 -10.91 5.11 -1.61
CA LEU A 286 -9.79 5.98 -1.26
C LEU A 286 -8.90 6.27 -2.47
N ILE A 287 -8.65 5.25 -3.32
CA ILE A 287 -7.95 5.43 -4.60
C ILE A 287 -8.68 6.41 -5.51
N ALA A 288 -9.99 6.27 -5.66
CA ALA A 288 -10.79 7.18 -6.48
C ALA A 288 -10.74 8.63 -5.96
N ILE A 289 -10.81 8.81 -4.64
CA ILE A 289 -10.71 10.12 -3.98
C ILE A 289 -9.36 10.78 -4.26
N VAL A 290 -8.25 10.07 -4.06
CA VAL A 290 -6.91 10.60 -4.29
C VAL A 290 -6.65 10.87 -5.76
N LYS A 291 -7.11 9.97 -6.65
CA LYS A 291 -7.04 10.18 -8.10
C LYS A 291 -7.72 11.48 -8.51
N ASN A 292 -8.89 11.76 -7.94
CA ASN A 292 -9.67 12.98 -8.19
C ASN A 292 -9.15 14.23 -7.44
N GLY A 293 -8.04 14.11 -6.71
CA GLY A 293 -7.31 15.25 -6.15
C GLY A 293 -7.70 15.64 -4.73
N CYS A 294 -8.43 14.78 -4.01
CA CYS A 294 -8.96 15.03 -2.67
C CYS A 294 -9.89 16.26 -2.61
N PRO A 295 -11.21 16.05 -2.80
CA PRO A 295 -12.19 17.14 -2.80
C PRO A 295 -12.31 17.86 -1.45
#